data_AF-A0A7I7ZYB8-F1
#
_entry.id   AF-A0A7I7ZYB8-F1
#
_cell.length_a   1.000
_cell.length_b   1.000
_cell.length_c   1.000
_cell.angle_alpha   90.00
_cell.angle_beta   90.00
_cell.angle_gamma   90.00
#
_symmetry.space_group_name_H-M   'P 1'
#
loop_
_entity.id
_entity.type
_entity.pdbx_description
1 polymer ?
#
loop_
_entity_poly.entity_id
_entity_poly.type
_entity_poly.pdbx_seq_one_letter_code
_entity_poly.pdbx_strand_id
1 'polypeptide(L)'
;MPTQTEIDEITLAAAEYGATIVSVFTDEEVRNLRTAVRWGELYNCDATQMVKECYAPDCRVEVKGAFTYHGHGTFVGLEKAIHQAAPQRHGGAERLIAVGNIVVCQGILTDQGRGEGWSSPFCVVLTLEDGKVVLDQTYMDITQWPSPLMTPSVMKEFGLELEFQRPSLALAVFAVPAVITRKLSHAFHRLSRRRPPAARPAL
;
A
#
# COMPACT_ATOMS: atom_id res chain seq x y z
N MET A 1 -22.74 -19.03 16.10
CA MET A 1 -21.44 -19.75 16.17
C MET A 1 -21.32 -20.51 14.88
N PRO A 2 -20.23 -20.31 14.13
CA PRO A 2 -20.09 -20.88 12.80
C PRO A 2 -19.97 -22.39 12.88
N THR A 3 -20.47 -23.09 11.86
CA THR A 3 -20.31 -24.53 11.77
C THR A 3 -18.87 -24.89 11.41
N GLN A 4 -18.43 -26.11 11.74
CA GLN A 4 -17.09 -26.57 11.35
C GLN A 4 -16.91 -26.54 9.82
N THR A 5 -17.96 -26.89 9.06
CA THR A 5 -17.97 -26.81 7.60
C THR A 5 -17.67 -25.40 7.10
N GLU A 6 -18.28 -24.37 7.68
CA GLU A 6 -18.00 -22.98 7.29
C GLU A 6 -16.57 -22.54 7.60
N ILE A 7 -16.01 -23.04 8.70
CA ILE A 7 -14.61 -22.81 9.09
C ILE A 7 -13.66 -23.52 8.12
N ASP A 8 -13.98 -24.74 7.71
CA ASP A 8 -13.15 -25.50 6.77
C ASP A 8 -13.18 -24.88 5.38
N GLU A 9 -14.36 -24.47 4.89
CA GLU A 9 -14.53 -23.79 3.60
C GLU A 9 -13.70 -22.51 3.51
N ILE A 10 -13.76 -21.65 4.54
CA ILE A 10 -13.03 -20.39 4.52
C ILE A 10 -11.52 -20.60 4.69
N THR A 11 -11.11 -21.60 5.47
CA THR A 11 -9.70 -21.96 5.63
C THR A 11 -9.13 -22.47 4.32
N LEU A 12 -9.89 -23.29 3.59
CA LEU A 12 -9.52 -23.78 2.27
C LEU A 12 -9.39 -22.62 1.28
N ALA A 13 -10.37 -21.73 1.21
CA ALA A 13 -10.33 -20.56 0.32
C ALA A 13 -9.13 -19.63 0.64
N ALA A 14 -8.84 -19.40 1.92
CA ALA A 14 -7.66 -18.64 2.33
C ALA A 14 -6.37 -19.34 1.89
N ALA A 15 -6.28 -20.67 2.04
CA ALA A 15 -5.10 -21.45 1.65
C ALA A 15 -4.88 -21.46 0.13
N GLU A 16 -5.95 -21.52 -0.68
CA GLU A 16 -5.87 -21.36 -2.15
C GLU A 16 -5.31 -20.00 -2.55
N TYR A 17 -5.55 -18.98 -1.73
CA TYR A 17 -4.97 -17.64 -1.87
C TYR A 17 -3.58 -17.48 -1.21
N GLY A 18 -3.02 -18.55 -0.62
CA GLY A 18 -1.72 -18.52 0.07
C GLY A 18 -1.75 -17.96 1.49
N ALA A 19 -2.93 -17.68 2.03
CA ALA A 19 -3.12 -17.15 3.37
C ALA A 19 -3.39 -18.23 4.40
N THR A 20 -2.90 -18.02 5.62
CA THR A 20 -3.29 -18.82 6.79
C THR A 20 -4.24 -18.01 7.70
N ILE A 21 -5.37 -18.62 8.09
CA ILE A 21 -6.27 -18.06 9.11
C ILE A 21 -5.75 -18.43 10.49
N VAL A 22 -5.53 -17.44 11.34
CA VAL A 22 -4.96 -17.66 12.69
C VAL A 22 -6.05 -17.84 13.76
N SER A 23 -7.23 -17.27 13.56
CA SER A 23 -8.33 -17.32 14.54
C SER A 23 -9.71 -17.09 13.93
N VAL A 24 -10.72 -17.76 14.49
CA VAL A 24 -12.15 -17.54 14.22
C VAL A 24 -12.96 -17.94 15.44
N PHE A 25 -13.87 -17.08 15.89
CA PHE A 25 -14.67 -17.33 17.09
C PHE A 25 -16.17 -17.02 16.91
N THR A 26 -16.54 -16.16 15.95
CA THR A 26 -17.92 -15.67 15.76
C THR A 26 -18.40 -15.70 14.30
N ASP A 27 -19.72 -15.65 14.11
CA ASP A 27 -20.34 -15.59 12.77
C ASP A 27 -19.93 -14.29 12.03
N GLU A 28 -19.74 -13.21 12.77
CA GLU A 28 -19.24 -11.93 12.26
C GLU A 28 -17.80 -12.06 11.75
N GLU A 29 -16.89 -12.66 12.51
CA GLU A 29 -15.50 -12.85 12.10
C GLU A 29 -15.39 -13.75 10.86
N VAL A 30 -16.19 -14.82 10.79
CA VAL A 30 -16.26 -15.67 9.59
C VAL A 30 -16.73 -14.87 8.38
N ARG A 31 -17.82 -14.10 8.51
CA ARG A 31 -18.29 -13.21 7.43
C ARG A 31 -17.20 -12.23 7.01
N ASN A 32 -16.52 -11.60 7.95
CA ASN A 32 -15.51 -10.60 7.67
C ASN A 32 -14.26 -11.20 7.00
N LEU A 33 -13.86 -12.40 7.40
CA LEU A 33 -12.81 -13.14 6.71
C LEU A 33 -13.22 -13.53 5.28
N ARG A 34 -14.48 -13.88 5.02
CA ARG A 34 -14.95 -14.17 3.65
C ARG A 34 -14.78 -12.94 2.77
N THR A 35 -15.12 -11.76 3.30
CA THR A 35 -14.87 -10.49 2.62
C THR A 35 -13.37 -10.26 2.39
N ALA A 36 -12.50 -10.55 3.35
CA ALA A 36 -11.05 -10.37 3.22
C ALA A 36 -10.39 -11.33 2.23
N VAL A 37 -10.82 -12.60 2.19
CA VAL A 37 -10.38 -13.57 1.17
C VAL A 37 -10.82 -13.09 -0.21
N ARG A 38 -12.10 -12.74 -0.36
CA ARG A 38 -12.64 -12.20 -1.62
C ARG A 38 -11.93 -10.92 -2.08
N TRP A 39 -11.62 -10.05 -1.13
CA TRP A 39 -10.84 -8.84 -1.36
C TRP A 39 -9.46 -9.17 -1.95
N GLY A 40 -8.76 -10.13 -1.36
CA GLY A 40 -7.45 -10.56 -1.83
C GLY A 40 -7.50 -11.16 -3.24
N GLU A 41 -8.48 -12.03 -3.52
CA GLU A 41 -8.70 -12.59 -4.86
C GLU A 41 -8.87 -11.48 -5.91
N LEU A 42 -9.79 -10.55 -5.65
CA LEU A 42 -10.14 -9.47 -6.58
C LEU A 42 -9.03 -8.45 -6.73
N TYR A 43 -8.24 -8.18 -5.69
CA TYR A 43 -7.11 -7.25 -5.76
C TYR A 43 -6.14 -7.57 -6.90
N ASN A 44 -5.97 -8.86 -7.20
CA ASN A 44 -5.05 -9.35 -8.23
C ASN A 44 -5.68 -9.48 -9.62
N CYS A 45 -7.01 -9.60 -9.73
CA CYS A 45 -7.68 -9.87 -11.01
C CYS A 45 -8.64 -8.76 -11.47
N ASP A 46 -9.34 -8.09 -10.55
CA ASP A 46 -10.23 -6.96 -10.83
C ASP A 46 -10.37 -6.06 -9.60
N ALA A 47 -9.44 -5.11 -9.46
CA ALA A 47 -9.47 -4.14 -8.37
C ALA A 47 -10.70 -3.21 -8.41
N THR A 48 -11.36 -3.05 -9.57
CA THR A 48 -12.61 -2.26 -9.63
C THR A 48 -13.75 -3.03 -8.99
N GLN A 49 -13.85 -4.33 -9.27
CA GLN A 49 -14.82 -5.21 -8.63
C GLN A 49 -14.51 -5.39 -7.15
N MET A 50 -13.24 -5.46 -6.75
CA MET A 50 -12.79 -5.45 -5.35
C MET A 50 -13.42 -4.29 -4.57
N VAL A 51 -13.31 -3.06 -5.08
CA VAL A 51 -13.88 -1.87 -4.40
C VAL A 51 -15.40 -2.01 -4.26
N LYS A 52 -16.10 -2.40 -5.32
CA LYS A 52 -17.57 -2.51 -5.32
C LYS A 52 -18.09 -3.63 -4.41
N GLU A 53 -17.41 -4.76 -4.40
CA GLU A 53 -17.85 -5.95 -3.66
C GLU A 53 -17.42 -5.93 -2.20
N CYS A 54 -16.24 -5.40 -1.88
CA CYS A 54 -15.68 -5.53 -0.54
C CYS A 54 -15.84 -4.26 0.31
N TYR A 55 -15.97 -3.07 -0.29
CA TYR A 55 -16.00 -1.82 0.46
C TYR A 55 -17.40 -1.21 0.55
N ALA A 56 -17.67 -0.49 1.64
CA ALA A 56 -18.84 0.37 1.76
C ALA A 56 -18.74 1.58 0.80
N PRO A 57 -19.86 2.12 0.28
CA PRO A 57 -19.82 3.22 -0.70
C PRO A 57 -19.06 4.47 -0.22
N ASP A 58 -19.11 4.74 1.09
CA ASP A 58 -18.49 5.88 1.79
C ASP A 58 -17.21 5.50 2.55
N CYS A 59 -16.60 4.37 2.21
CA CYS A 59 -15.39 3.88 2.88
C CYS A 59 -14.27 4.93 2.94
N ARG A 60 -13.46 4.87 3.99
CA ARG A 60 -12.21 5.64 4.12
C ARG A 60 -11.01 4.73 3.94
N VAL A 61 -10.01 5.17 3.17
CA VAL A 61 -8.73 4.46 3.05
C VAL A 61 -7.59 5.37 3.46
N GLU A 62 -6.72 4.84 4.30
CA GLU A 62 -5.57 5.52 4.88
C GLU A 62 -4.30 4.76 4.57
N VAL A 63 -3.51 5.27 3.62
CA VAL A 63 -2.15 4.79 3.41
C VAL A 63 -1.24 5.53 4.37
N LYS A 64 -0.87 4.86 5.46
CA LYS A 64 -0.17 5.48 6.59
C LYS A 64 1.18 6.04 6.17
N GLY A 65 1.39 7.32 6.44
CA GLY A 65 2.60 8.07 6.04
C GLY A 65 2.55 8.66 4.63
N ALA A 66 1.48 8.41 3.87
CA ALA A 66 1.29 8.90 2.51
C ALA A 66 0.04 9.78 2.42
N PHE A 67 -1.13 9.18 2.24
CA PHE A 67 -2.35 9.92 1.91
C PHE A 67 -3.62 9.21 2.40
N THR A 68 -4.73 9.94 2.37
CA THR A 68 -6.08 9.48 2.74
C THR A 68 -7.07 9.88 1.65
N TYR A 69 -8.04 9.00 1.40
CA TYR A 69 -9.10 9.23 0.42
C TYR A 69 -10.39 8.51 0.82
N HIS A 70 -11.48 8.91 0.16
CA HIS A 70 -12.84 8.51 0.51
C HIS A 70 -13.65 8.05 -0.69
N GLY A 71 -14.49 7.04 -0.45
CA GLY A 71 -15.51 6.56 -1.35
C GLY A 71 -15.02 5.77 -2.56
N HIS A 72 -15.95 5.04 -3.17
CA HIS A 72 -15.66 4.14 -4.30
C HIS A 72 -15.07 4.88 -5.52
N GLY A 73 -15.55 6.08 -5.82
CA GLY A 73 -15.13 6.82 -7.02
C GLY A 73 -13.62 7.07 -7.04
N THR A 74 -13.11 7.70 -5.97
CA THR A 74 -11.69 7.98 -5.81
C THR A 74 -10.87 6.70 -5.72
N PHE A 75 -11.38 5.68 -5.03
CA PHE A 75 -10.68 4.41 -4.88
C PHE A 75 -10.53 3.68 -6.23
N VAL A 76 -11.59 3.55 -7.01
CA VAL A 76 -11.53 2.93 -8.34
C VAL A 76 -10.60 3.71 -9.27
N GLY A 77 -10.62 5.04 -9.22
CA GLY A 77 -9.69 5.88 -9.97
C GLY A 77 -8.24 5.61 -9.61
N LEU A 78 -7.95 5.50 -8.30
CA LEU A 78 -6.62 5.22 -7.78
C LEU A 78 -6.15 3.82 -8.21
N GLU A 79 -6.98 2.79 -8.06
CA GLU A 79 -6.61 1.43 -8.45
C GLU A 79 -6.33 1.30 -9.95
N LYS A 80 -7.06 2.03 -10.80
CA LYS A 80 -6.76 2.11 -12.24
C LYS A 80 -5.41 2.76 -12.50
N ALA A 81 -5.11 3.87 -11.83
CA ALA A 81 -3.82 4.54 -11.94
C ALA A 81 -2.66 3.64 -11.49
N ILE A 82 -2.84 2.92 -10.38
CA ILE A 82 -1.87 1.95 -9.85
C ILE A 82 -1.68 0.81 -10.84
N HIS A 83 -2.75 0.22 -11.38
CA HIS A 83 -2.67 -0.88 -12.35
C HIS A 83 -1.95 -0.44 -13.64
N GLN A 84 -2.19 0.79 -14.12
CA GLN A 84 -1.46 1.33 -15.27
C GLN A 84 0.04 1.51 -14.98
N ALA A 85 0.39 1.94 -13.77
CA ALA A 85 1.77 2.14 -13.33
C ALA A 85 2.52 0.81 -13.08
N ALA A 86 1.83 -0.18 -12.50
CA ALA A 86 2.39 -1.45 -12.07
C ALA A 86 1.48 -2.61 -12.49
N PRO A 87 1.37 -2.92 -13.80
CA PRO A 87 0.43 -3.91 -14.32
C PRO A 87 0.80 -5.35 -13.93
N GLN A 88 2.06 -5.59 -13.57
CA GLN A 88 2.57 -6.90 -13.13
C GLN A 88 2.62 -7.02 -11.60
N ARG A 89 1.94 -6.10 -10.89
CA ARG A 89 1.84 -6.15 -9.44
C ARG A 89 1.01 -7.35 -8.99
N HIS A 90 1.38 -7.92 -7.86
CA HIS A 90 0.64 -8.98 -7.20
C HIS A 90 0.72 -8.80 -5.68
N GLY A 91 -0.39 -8.97 -4.99
CA GLY A 91 -0.43 -9.03 -3.53
C GLY A 91 -0.73 -10.46 -3.09
N GLY A 92 0.13 -11.01 -2.23
CA GLY A 92 -0.13 -12.26 -1.54
C GLY A 92 -0.39 -12.00 -0.06
N ALA A 93 -1.54 -12.43 0.45
CA ALA A 93 -1.78 -12.46 1.90
C ALA A 93 -1.13 -13.71 2.48
N GLU A 94 -0.24 -13.55 3.46
CA GLU A 94 0.37 -14.66 4.19
C GLU A 94 -0.49 -15.04 5.40
N ARG A 95 -1.13 -14.05 6.05
CA ARG A 95 -1.94 -14.25 7.25
C ARG A 95 -3.17 -13.38 7.25
N LEU A 96 -4.28 -13.97 7.66
CA LEU A 96 -5.53 -13.30 7.97
C LEU A 96 -5.88 -13.53 9.44
N ILE A 97 -6.15 -12.46 10.18
CA ILE A 97 -6.49 -12.49 11.60
C ILE A 97 -7.76 -11.68 11.80
N ALA A 98 -8.85 -12.33 12.23
CA ALA A 98 -10.09 -11.64 12.55
C ALA A 98 -10.30 -11.56 14.06
N VAL A 99 -10.71 -10.38 14.52
CA VAL A 99 -11.11 -10.09 15.90
C VAL A 99 -12.29 -9.11 15.86
N GLY A 100 -13.49 -9.61 16.18
CA GLY A 100 -14.73 -8.85 16.08
C GLY A 100 -14.94 -8.30 14.65
N ASN A 101 -15.06 -6.97 14.55
CA ASN A 101 -15.28 -6.29 13.28
C ASN A 101 -13.99 -5.90 12.54
N ILE A 102 -12.83 -6.37 12.99
CA ILE A 102 -11.52 -6.06 12.40
C ILE A 102 -10.94 -7.32 11.75
N VAL A 103 -10.37 -7.16 10.56
CA VAL A 103 -9.51 -8.15 9.91
C VAL A 103 -8.15 -7.54 9.63
N VAL A 104 -7.09 -8.20 10.09
CA VAL A 104 -5.70 -7.86 9.76
C VAL A 104 -5.21 -8.81 8.68
N CYS A 105 -4.70 -8.24 7.59
CA CYS A 105 -4.03 -8.94 6.51
C CYS A 105 -2.55 -8.58 6.53
N GLN A 106 -1.68 -9.58 6.71
CA GLN A 106 -0.22 -9.42 6.55
C GLN A 106 0.19 -10.12 5.26
N GLY A 107 1.05 -9.49 4.48
CA GLY A 107 1.42 -10.05 3.19
C GLY A 107 2.63 -9.41 2.54
N ILE A 108 2.90 -9.88 1.33
CA ILE A 108 3.98 -9.41 0.47
C ILE A 108 3.40 -8.92 -0.86
N LEU A 109 3.81 -7.74 -1.28
CA LEU A 109 3.61 -7.26 -2.64
C LEU A 109 4.81 -7.62 -3.50
N THR A 110 4.56 -8.09 -4.71
CA THR A 110 5.57 -8.35 -5.73
C THR A 110 5.20 -7.60 -7.01
N ASP A 111 6.18 -7.35 -7.86
CA ASP A 111 6.01 -6.66 -9.15
C ASP A 111 7.16 -7.06 -10.06
N GLN A 112 6.85 -7.92 -11.04
CA GLN A 112 7.85 -8.41 -12.00
C GLN A 112 8.41 -7.28 -12.88
N GLY A 113 7.67 -6.18 -13.04
CA GLY A 113 8.10 -5.02 -13.82
C GLY A 113 9.26 -4.25 -13.19
N ARG A 114 9.57 -4.54 -11.91
CA ARG A 114 10.64 -3.89 -11.15
C ARG A 114 11.91 -4.71 -11.02
N GLY A 115 11.96 -5.87 -11.69
CA GLY A 115 13.09 -6.77 -11.70
C GLY A 115 12.85 -8.03 -10.88
N GLU A 116 13.69 -9.02 -11.13
CA GLU A 116 13.60 -10.32 -10.47
C GLU A 116 13.75 -10.19 -8.95
N GLY A 117 12.84 -10.82 -8.21
CA GLY A 117 12.86 -10.86 -6.75
C GLY A 117 12.43 -9.57 -6.05
N TRP A 118 11.96 -8.54 -6.77
CA TRP A 118 11.41 -7.36 -6.09
C TRP A 118 10.17 -7.75 -5.27
N SER A 119 10.19 -7.37 -3.99
CA SER A 119 9.09 -7.56 -3.07
C SER A 119 9.08 -6.49 -1.99
N SER A 120 7.90 -6.21 -1.43
CA SER A 120 7.74 -5.30 -0.29
C SER A 120 6.69 -5.86 0.67
N PRO A 121 6.99 -5.95 1.98
CA PRO A 121 5.98 -6.32 2.96
C PRO A 121 4.90 -5.23 3.08
N PHE A 122 3.70 -5.67 3.41
CA PHE A 122 2.59 -4.80 3.75
C PHE A 122 1.73 -5.40 4.87
N CYS A 123 0.96 -4.54 5.53
CA CYS A 123 -0.07 -4.93 6.47
C CYS A 123 -1.29 -4.04 6.24
N VAL A 124 -2.48 -4.63 6.14
CA VAL A 124 -3.75 -3.91 6.06
C VAL A 124 -4.58 -4.25 7.29
N VAL A 125 -5.13 -3.22 7.93
CA VAL A 125 -6.15 -3.35 8.98
C VAL A 125 -7.47 -2.89 8.39
N LEU A 126 -8.37 -3.83 8.19
CA LEU A 126 -9.72 -3.61 7.66
C LEU A 126 -10.69 -3.56 8.83
N THR A 127 -11.44 -2.47 8.96
CA THR A 127 -12.63 -2.40 9.83
C THR A 127 -13.86 -2.60 8.96
N LEU A 128 -14.72 -3.51 9.37
CA LEU A 128 -15.90 -3.91 8.61
C LEU A 128 -17.19 -3.59 9.37
N GLU A 129 -18.23 -3.28 8.61
CA GLU A 129 -19.61 -3.19 9.06
C GLU A 129 -20.47 -3.96 8.05
N ASP A 130 -21.33 -4.86 8.52
CA ASP A 130 -22.18 -5.72 7.68
C ASP A 130 -21.43 -6.44 6.54
N GLY A 131 -20.20 -6.87 6.82
CA GLY A 131 -19.34 -7.58 5.86
C GLY A 131 -18.76 -6.68 4.76
N LYS A 132 -18.84 -5.36 4.90
CA LYS A 132 -18.21 -4.37 4.01
C LYS A 132 -17.13 -3.60 4.75
N VAL A 133 -16.00 -3.34 4.10
CA VAL A 133 -14.92 -2.53 4.64
C VAL A 133 -15.35 -1.07 4.67
N VAL A 134 -15.42 -0.48 5.86
CA VAL A 134 -15.70 0.95 6.09
C VAL A 134 -14.43 1.76 6.31
N LEU A 135 -13.37 1.13 6.84
CA LEU A 135 -12.06 1.73 7.01
C LEU A 135 -10.96 0.73 6.64
N ASP A 136 -10.05 1.18 5.78
CA ASP A 136 -8.83 0.45 5.40
C ASP A 136 -7.63 1.27 5.84
N GLN A 137 -6.79 0.69 6.69
CA GLN A 137 -5.53 1.26 7.10
C GLN A 137 -4.40 0.41 6.56
N THR A 138 -3.75 0.91 5.52
CA THR A 138 -2.65 0.24 4.86
C THR A 138 -1.31 0.77 5.39
N TYR A 139 -0.46 -0.16 5.82
CA TYR A 139 0.91 0.06 6.26
C TYR A 139 1.86 -0.62 5.28
N MET A 140 2.72 0.17 4.63
CA MET A 140 3.70 -0.33 3.67
C MET A 140 4.84 0.69 3.51
N ASP A 141 5.92 0.27 2.86
CA ASP A 141 6.98 1.21 2.47
C ASP A 141 6.52 2.04 1.28
N ILE A 142 6.01 3.24 1.56
CA ILE A 142 5.53 4.18 0.53
C ILE A 142 6.65 4.66 -0.40
N THR A 143 7.92 4.59 0.01
CA THR A 143 9.04 4.93 -0.88
C THR A 143 9.22 3.88 -1.97
N GLN A 144 8.67 2.69 -1.73
CA GLN A 144 8.69 1.57 -2.64
C GLN A 144 7.32 1.30 -3.28
N TRP A 145 6.24 2.02 -2.98
CA TRP A 145 4.91 1.67 -3.49
C TRP A 145 3.99 2.87 -3.73
N PRO A 146 3.28 2.93 -4.86
CA PRO A 146 3.83 3.22 -6.19
C PRO A 146 4.23 4.71 -6.31
N SER A 147 4.85 5.28 -5.26
CA SER A 147 5.21 6.70 -5.19
C SER A 147 6.06 7.24 -6.36
N PRO A 148 6.98 6.48 -6.98
CA PRO A 148 7.73 7.00 -8.14
C PRO A 148 6.88 7.17 -9.41
N LEU A 149 5.73 6.49 -9.48
CA LEU A 149 4.89 6.40 -10.68
C LEU A 149 3.58 7.21 -10.56
N MET A 150 3.12 7.45 -9.34
CA MET A 150 1.99 8.33 -9.02
C MET A 150 2.43 9.80 -9.03
N THR A 151 2.65 10.35 -10.23
CA THR A 151 2.95 11.78 -10.38
C THR A 151 1.69 12.64 -10.18
N PRO A 152 1.83 13.94 -9.87
CA PRO A 152 0.68 14.86 -9.83
C PRO A 152 -0.14 14.86 -11.14
N SER A 153 0.51 14.63 -12.28
CA SER A 153 -0.17 14.52 -13.57
C SER A 153 -1.07 13.28 -13.66
N VAL A 154 -0.58 12.13 -13.19
CA VAL A 154 -1.37 10.89 -13.10
C VAL A 154 -2.53 11.09 -12.14
N MET A 155 -2.32 11.69 -10.96
CA MET A 155 -3.40 11.97 -10.03
C MET A 155 -4.48 12.88 -10.62
N LYS A 156 -4.07 13.90 -11.38
CA LYS A 156 -4.98 14.83 -12.06
C LYS A 156 -5.77 14.15 -13.18
N GLU A 157 -5.16 13.25 -13.94
CA GLU A 157 -5.82 12.49 -15.02
C GLU A 157 -7.01 11.68 -14.50
N PHE A 158 -6.87 11.09 -13.32
CA PHE A 158 -7.91 10.28 -12.68
C PHE A 158 -8.82 11.08 -11.72
N GLY A 159 -8.68 12.41 -11.66
CA GLY A 159 -9.49 13.27 -10.79
C GLY A 159 -9.33 12.94 -9.29
N LEU A 160 -8.15 12.49 -8.88
CA LEU A 160 -7.92 12.02 -7.51
C LEU A 160 -7.72 13.20 -6.55
N GLU A 161 -8.67 13.36 -5.63
CA GLU A 161 -8.52 14.23 -4.47
C GLU A 161 -7.93 13.42 -3.30
N LEU A 162 -6.61 13.52 -3.12
CA LEU A 162 -5.88 12.84 -2.04
C LEU A 162 -5.48 13.84 -0.96
N GLU A 163 -5.76 13.51 0.30
CA GLU A 163 -5.27 14.25 1.46
C GLU A 163 -3.92 13.69 1.90
N PHE A 164 -2.82 14.42 1.69
CA PHE A 164 -1.49 13.96 2.08
C PHE A 164 -1.25 14.14 3.59
N GLN A 165 -0.89 13.07 4.29
CA GLN A 165 -0.74 13.05 5.75
C GLN A 165 0.47 13.84 6.25
N ARG A 166 1.47 14.07 5.38
CA ARG A 166 2.59 15.00 5.61
C ARG A 166 3.03 15.59 4.27
N PRO A 167 3.49 16.86 4.21
CA PRO A 167 4.37 17.28 3.14
C PRO A 167 5.69 16.53 3.33
N SER A 168 5.81 15.35 2.73
CA SER A 168 7.08 14.63 2.76
C SER A 168 8.14 15.50 2.09
N LEU A 169 9.32 15.60 2.70
CA LEU A 169 10.51 16.16 2.04
C LEU A 169 10.81 15.45 0.70
N ALA A 170 10.21 14.27 0.44
CA ALA A 170 10.24 13.62 -0.86
C ALA A 170 9.56 14.46 -1.96
N LEU A 171 8.46 15.17 -1.68
CA LEU A 171 7.88 16.14 -2.63
C LEU A 171 8.80 17.36 -2.85
N ALA A 172 9.62 17.73 -1.86
CA ALA A 172 10.59 18.82 -2.01
C ALA A 172 11.76 18.46 -2.94
N VAL A 173 12.07 17.17 -3.13
CA VAL A 173 13.08 16.73 -4.13
C VAL A 173 12.55 16.85 -5.56
N PHE A 174 11.24 16.69 -5.76
CA PHE A 174 10.61 16.82 -7.09
C PHE A 174 10.30 18.27 -7.48
N ALA A 175 10.39 19.23 -6.54
CA ALA A 175 10.15 20.65 -6.76
C ALA A 175 11.43 21.49 -6.93
N VAL A 176 12.59 20.86 -7.17
CA VAL A 176 13.83 21.59 -7.51
C VAL A 176 13.92 21.69 -9.03
N PRO A 177 13.80 22.88 -9.64
CA PRO A 177 14.09 23.05 -11.06
C PRO A 177 15.51 22.56 -11.35
N ALA A 178 15.71 21.84 -12.46
CA ALA A 178 17.00 21.28 -12.91
C ALA A 178 18.18 22.28 -12.95
N VAL A 179 17.93 23.57 -12.73
CA VAL A 179 18.92 24.65 -12.62
C VAL A 179 19.72 24.59 -11.30
N ILE A 180 19.18 24.05 -10.20
CA ILE A 180 19.86 24.08 -8.89
C ILE A 180 20.84 22.92 -8.68
N THR A 181 20.60 21.75 -9.27
CA THR A 181 21.52 20.59 -9.21
C THR A 181 22.89 20.89 -9.85
N ARG A 182 22.94 21.79 -10.86
CA ARG A 182 24.21 22.22 -11.47
C ARG A 182 25.06 23.11 -10.55
N LYS A 183 24.44 23.89 -9.65
CA LYS A 183 25.17 24.76 -8.71
C LYS A 183 25.78 23.98 -7.54
N LEU A 184 25.12 22.93 -7.06
CA LEU A 184 25.63 22.11 -5.95
C LEU A 184 26.81 21.23 -6.36
N SER A 185 26.83 20.70 -7.59
CA SER A 185 27.98 19.95 -8.13
C SER A 185 29.26 20.83 -8.22
N HIS A 186 29.11 22.11 -8.59
CA HIS A 186 30.23 23.05 -8.62
C HIS A 186 30.75 23.45 -7.22
N ALA A 187 29.88 23.47 -6.21
CA ALA A 187 30.28 23.76 -4.83
C ALA A 187 31.07 22.59 -4.21
N PHE A 188 30.66 21.35 -4.48
CA PHE A 188 31.32 20.16 -3.95
C PHE A 188 32.73 19.96 -4.53
N HIS A 189 32.94 20.28 -5.81
CA HIS A 189 34.27 20.23 -6.43
C HIS A 189 35.26 21.31 -5.92
N ARG A 190 34.76 22.42 -5.34
CA ARG A 190 35.62 23.44 -4.72
C ARG A 190 36.04 23.08 -3.30
N LEU A 191 35.22 22.31 -2.57
CA LEU A 191 35.52 21.90 -1.20
C LEU A 191 36.52 20.74 -1.13
N SER A 192 36.56 19.85 -2.13
CA SER A 192 37.50 18.72 -2.18
C SER A 192 38.94 19.07 -2.57
N ARG A 193 39.24 20.35 -2.87
CA ARG A 193 40.61 20.83 -3.19
C ARG A 193 41.31 21.55 -2.03
N ARG A 194 40.70 21.66 -0.84
CA ARG A 194 41.39 22.21 0.32
C ARG A 194 42.34 21.16 0.89
N ARG A 195 43.65 21.33 0.65
CA ARG A 195 44.71 20.59 1.33
C ARG A 195 44.52 20.73 2.85
N PRO A 196 44.60 19.63 3.63
CA PRO A 196 44.63 19.74 5.08
C PRO A 196 45.86 20.54 5.52
N PRO A 197 45.76 21.36 6.59
CA PRO A 197 46.90 22.09 7.12
C PRO A 197 47.96 21.10 7.66
N ALA A 198 49.23 21.43 7.42
CA ALA A 198 50.37 20.62 7.87
C ALA A 198 50.35 20.46 9.39
N ALA A 199 50.54 19.22 9.86
CA ALA A 199 50.64 18.91 11.28
C ALA A 199 51.84 19.64 11.89
N ARG A 200 51.63 20.29 13.05
CA ARG A 200 52.71 20.88 13.84
C ARG A 200 53.58 19.76 14.45
N PRO A 201 54.91 19.90 14.45
CA PRO A 201 55.78 18.94 15.13
C PRO A 201 55.57 19.01 16.65
N ALA A 202 55.57 17.85 17.29
CA ALA A 202 55.52 17.71 18.74
C ALA A 202 56.85 18.16 19.37
N LEU A 203 56.75 18.87 20.50
CA LEU A 203 57.87 19.23 21.39
C LEU A 203 58.23 18.04 22.29
#